data_AF-A0A4R3ATI5-F1
#
_entry.id   AF-A0A4R3ATI5-F1
#
_cell.length_a   1.000
_cell.length_b   1.000
_cell.length_c   1.000
_cell.angle_alpha   90.00
_cell.angle_beta   90.00
_cell.angle_gamma   90.00
#
_symmetry.space_group_name_H-M   'P 1'
#
loop_
_entity.id
_entity.type
_entity.pdbx_description
1 polymer ?
#
loop_
_entity_poly.entity_id
_entity_poly.type
_entity_poly.pdbx_seq_one_letter_code
_entity_poly.pdbx_strand_id
1 'polypeptide(L)'
;RKSKCIFLKKSGEILLLKIDESKFAIYKCTLRDDSNPFAVVVLTTLLAIKNKKVSDEKLKDIKLGLYDEMMKREMDKKTRQGLYNFLTYYVRFNNQENFIIFEQEIEKKLGRNSIMGTHEYLLDKAEKEGIAKGRLEERAKLKVEKQKAEHEKAISVALEFKKMGLPIADIAKGTGLSIEEVEKL
;
A
#
# COMPACT_ATOMS: atom_id res chain seq x y z
N ARG A 1 6.93 -9.90 -36.52
CA ARG A 1 8.23 -10.61 -36.62
C ARG A 1 8.26 -11.68 -35.53
N LYS A 2 8.20 -12.97 -35.91
CA LYS A 2 8.04 -14.12 -35.00
C LYS A 2 9.40 -14.57 -34.47
N SER A 3 9.59 -14.64 -33.16
CA SER A 3 10.78 -15.21 -32.52
C SER A 3 10.76 -16.73 -32.68
N LYS A 4 11.68 -17.27 -33.47
CA LYS A 4 11.78 -18.70 -33.82
C LYS A 4 12.64 -19.40 -32.76
N CYS A 5 12.02 -20.11 -31.82
CA CYS A 5 12.73 -21.07 -30.95
C CYS A 5 13.05 -22.32 -31.77
N ILE A 6 14.33 -22.55 -32.05
CA ILE A 6 14.79 -23.73 -32.79
C ILE A 6 14.92 -24.88 -31.80
N PHE A 7 14.09 -25.91 -31.97
CA PHE A 7 14.20 -27.20 -31.30
C PHE A 7 15.44 -27.95 -31.79
N LEU A 8 16.28 -28.45 -30.88
CA LEU A 8 17.24 -29.52 -31.18
C LEU A 8 16.90 -30.75 -30.31
N LYS A 9 16.30 -31.74 -30.96
CA LYS A 9 16.23 -33.13 -30.49
C LYS A 9 17.64 -33.72 -30.65
N LYS A 10 18.25 -34.25 -29.59
CA LYS A 10 19.26 -35.30 -29.73
C LYS A 10 19.06 -36.40 -28.69
N SER A 11 18.92 -37.61 -29.24
CA SER A 11 19.32 -38.93 -28.72
C SER A 11 18.99 -39.26 -27.27
N GLY A 12 18.11 -40.25 -27.11
CA GLY A 12 17.66 -40.77 -25.83
C GLY A 12 18.81 -41.26 -24.95
N GLU A 13 18.90 -40.64 -23.78
CA GLU A 13 19.52 -41.18 -22.57
C GLU A 13 18.74 -40.61 -21.39
N ILE A 14 18.18 -41.50 -20.58
CA ILE A 14 17.52 -41.14 -19.32
C ILE A 14 18.64 -40.87 -18.31
N LEU A 15 19.01 -39.60 -18.16
CA LEU A 15 19.91 -39.13 -17.11
C LEU A 15 19.16 -38.14 -16.21
N LEU A 16 18.96 -38.56 -14.96
CA LEU A 16 18.25 -37.86 -13.90
C LEU A 16 19.06 -36.71 -13.27
N LEU A 17 19.81 -35.93 -14.05
CA LEU A 17 20.64 -34.83 -13.55
C LEU A 17 20.53 -33.60 -14.45
N LYS A 18 20.25 -32.47 -13.77
CA LYS A 18 20.14 -31.08 -14.24
C LYS A 18 18.78 -30.72 -14.81
N ILE A 19 18.10 -29.82 -14.12
CA ILE A 19 17.05 -28.97 -14.71
C ILE A 19 17.71 -28.34 -15.95
N ASP A 20 17.41 -28.91 -17.11
CA ASP A 20 17.88 -28.51 -18.43
C ASP A 20 18.04 -26.99 -18.51
N GLU A 21 19.26 -26.49 -18.74
CA GLU A 21 19.49 -25.04 -18.88
C GLU A 21 18.60 -24.44 -19.99
N SER A 22 18.23 -25.26 -20.97
CA SER A 22 17.24 -25.00 -22.02
C SER A 22 15.82 -24.81 -21.47
N LYS A 23 15.35 -25.63 -20.52
CA LYS A 23 14.06 -25.43 -19.86
C LYS A 23 14.06 -24.14 -19.03
N PHE A 24 15.14 -23.86 -18.31
CA PHE A 24 15.27 -22.61 -17.54
C PHE A 24 15.21 -21.37 -18.45
N ALA A 25 15.88 -21.42 -19.61
CA ALA A 25 15.83 -20.35 -20.60
C ALA A 25 14.41 -20.14 -21.16
N ILE A 26 13.68 -21.23 -21.42
CA ILE A 26 12.28 -21.17 -21.88
C ILE A 26 11.39 -20.52 -20.82
N TYR A 27 11.41 -20.99 -19.58
CA TYR A 27 10.61 -20.42 -18.49
C TYR A 27 10.93 -18.94 -18.23
N LYS A 28 12.21 -18.56 -18.32
CA LYS A 28 12.64 -17.17 -18.19
C LYS A 28 12.02 -16.28 -19.28
N CYS A 29 11.99 -16.73 -20.53
CA CYS A 29 11.36 -15.99 -21.62
C CYS A 29 9.84 -15.93 -21.45
N THR A 30 9.19 -17.05 -21.11
CA THR A 30 7.74 -17.08 -20.86
C THR A 30 7.31 -16.13 -19.75
N LEU A 31 8.05 -16.08 -18.63
CA LEU A 31 7.78 -15.17 -17.52
C LEU A 31 8.08 -13.70 -17.88
N ARG A 32 8.99 -13.46 -18.82
CA ARG A 32 9.28 -12.11 -19.34
C ARG A 32 8.20 -11.60 -20.28
N ASP A 33 7.57 -12.50 -21.02
CA ASP A 33 6.48 -12.16 -21.96
C ASP A 33 5.12 -12.07 -21.26
N ASP A 34 4.96 -12.64 -20.06
CA ASP A 34 3.73 -12.57 -19.27
C ASP A 34 3.51 -11.18 -18.66
N SER A 35 2.33 -10.59 -18.86
CA SER A 35 1.94 -9.28 -18.32
C SER A 35 1.69 -9.28 -16.81
N ASN A 36 1.62 -10.46 -16.17
CA ASN A 36 1.31 -10.59 -14.75
C ASN A 36 2.42 -9.99 -13.86
N PRO A 37 2.08 -9.12 -12.88
CA PRO A 37 3.05 -8.57 -11.92
C PRO A 37 3.79 -9.64 -11.11
N PHE A 38 3.13 -10.76 -10.80
CA PHE A 38 3.73 -11.85 -10.03
C PHE A 38 4.76 -12.65 -10.84
N ALA A 39 4.74 -12.58 -12.18
CA ALA A 39 5.75 -13.20 -13.02
C ALA A 39 7.15 -12.62 -12.73
N VAL A 40 7.22 -11.33 -12.37
CA VAL A 40 8.46 -10.65 -11.98
C VAL A 40 9.00 -11.22 -10.66
N VAL A 41 8.13 -11.48 -9.69
CA VAL A 41 8.50 -12.10 -8.40
C VAL A 41 9.03 -13.52 -8.62
N VAL A 42 8.28 -14.34 -9.36
CA VAL A 42 8.68 -15.72 -9.67
C VAL A 42 10.01 -15.75 -10.43
N LEU A 43 10.20 -14.83 -11.39
CA LEU A 43 11.47 -14.66 -12.10
C LEU A 43 12.61 -14.31 -11.14
N THR A 44 12.38 -13.43 -10.16
CA THR A 44 13.36 -13.05 -9.15
C THR A 44 13.77 -14.25 -8.30
N THR A 45 12.79 -15.00 -7.80
CA THR A 45 13.01 -16.21 -7.01
C THR A 45 13.78 -17.27 -7.82
N LEU A 46 13.41 -17.44 -9.10
CA LEU A 46 14.06 -18.37 -10.01
C LEU A 46 15.52 -17.98 -10.28
N LEU A 47 15.81 -16.68 -10.46
CA LEU A 47 17.18 -16.15 -10.63
C LEU A 47 18.01 -16.31 -9.35
N ALA A 48 17.41 -16.11 -8.18
CA ALA A 48 18.07 -16.32 -6.89
C ALA A 48 18.41 -17.80 -6.65
N ILE A 49 17.47 -18.71 -6.93
CA ILE A 49 17.67 -20.16 -6.78
C ILE A 49 18.75 -20.69 -7.72
N LYS A 50 18.78 -20.23 -8.98
CA LYS A 50 19.81 -20.64 -9.96
C LYS A 50 21.21 -20.22 -9.51
N ASN A 51 21.32 -19.02 -8.96
CA ASN A 51 22.60 -18.43 -8.60
C ASN A 51 22.87 -18.59 -7.09
N LYS A 52 22.81 -19.82 -6.57
CA LYS A 52 22.89 -20.22 -5.13
C LYS A 52 23.79 -19.37 -4.18
N LYS A 53 24.79 -18.66 -4.69
CA LYS A 53 25.51 -17.56 -4.01
C LYS A 53 25.64 -16.36 -4.96
N VAL A 54 24.72 -15.40 -4.89
CA VAL A 54 24.77 -14.16 -5.68
C VAL A 54 25.64 -13.16 -4.91
N SER A 55 26.64 -12.56 -5.56
CA SER A 55 27.31 -11.38 -5.01
C SER A 55 26.34 -10.19 -5.03
N ASP A 56 26.46 -9.28 -4.07
CA ASP A 56 25.54 -8.13 -4.00
C ASP A 56 25.52 -7.29 -5.28
N GLU A 57 26.64 -7.21 -6.01
CA GLU A 57 26.72 -6.57 -7.33
C GLU A 57 25.78 -7.22 -8.36
N LYS A 58 25.85 -8.55 -8.50
CA LYS A 58 24.96 -9.29 -9.40
C LYS A 58 23.50 -9.19 -8.95
N LEU A 59 23.27 -9.13 -7.65
CA LEU A 59 21.93 -8.95 -7.09
C LEU A 59 21.37 -7.57 -7.44
N LYS A 60 22.23 -6.53 -7.42
CA LYS A 60 21.88 -5.17 -7.83
C LYS A 60 21.46 -5.15 -9.29
N ASP A 61 22.27 -5.74 -10.18
CA ASP A 61 21.96 -5.82 -11.61
C ASP A 61 20.64 -6.55 -11.88
N ILE A 62 20.37 -7.64 -11.13
CA ILE A 62 19.11 -8.36 -11.20
C ILE A 62 17.95 -7.46 -10.78
N LYS A 63 18.06 -6.74 -9.66
CA LYS A 63 17.00 -5.83 -9.18
C LYS A 63 16.73 -4.68 -10.14
N LEU A 64 17.77 -4.08 -10.72
CA LEU A 64 17.63 -3.02 -11.73
C LEU A 64 16.92 -3.54 -12.98
N GLY A 65 17.33 -4.72 -13.46
CA GLY A 65 16.70 -5.35 -14.61
C GLY A 65 15.22 -5.66 -14.36
N LEU A 66 14.87 -6.11 -13.15
CA LEU A 66 13.47 -6.34 -12.77
C LEU A 66 12.66 -5.05 -12.74
N TYR A 67 13.23 -3.97 -12.21
CA TYR A 67 12.58 -2.66 -12.21
C TYR A 67 12.34 -2.14 -13.64
N ASP A 68 13.31 -2.31 -14.52
CA ASP A 68 13.16 -1.95 -15.94
C ASP A 68 12.03 -2.76 -16.61
N GLU A 69 11.90 -4.05 -16.29
CA GLU A 69 10.79 -4.87 -16.78
C GLU A 69 9.43 -4.41 -16.24
N MET A 70 9.35 -3.96 -14.97
CA MET A 70 8.13 -3.38 -14.42
C MET A 70 7.72 -2.08 -15.14
N MET A 71 8.71 -1.28 -15.54
CA MET A 71 8.49 -0.03 -16.28
C MET A 71 8.05 -0.28 -17.72
N LYS A 72 8.70 -1.22 -18.42
CA LYS A 72 8.34 -1.63 -19.80
C LYS A 72 6.90 -2.14 -19.92
N ARG A 73 6.39 -2.75 -18.86
CA ARG A 73 5.02 -3.32 -18.81
C ARG A 73 3.95 -2.29 -18.44
N GLU A 74 4.32 -1.02 -18.29
CA GLU A 74 3.40 0.09 -17.93
C GLU A 74 2.56 -0.19 -16.68
N MET A 75 3.11 -0.94 -15.72
CA MET A 75 2.39 -1.34 -14.51
C MET A 75 1.93 -0.13 -13.70
N ASP A 76 0.79 -0.23 -13.02
CA ASP A 76 0.29 0.89 -12.21
C ASP A 76 1.24 1.22 -11.04
N LYS A 77 1.18 2.48 -10.58
CA LYS A 77 2.09 2.99 -9.55
C LYS A 77 2.01 2.17 -8.24
N LYS A 78 0.83 1.71 -7.84
CA LYS A 78 0.64 0.97 -6.58
C LYS A 78 1.24 -0.43 -6.69
N THR A 79 1.06 -1.11 -7.81
CA THR A 79 1.64 -2.44 -8.04
C THR A 79 3.16 -2.40 -8.16
N ARG A 80 3.73 -1.40 -8.87
CA ARG A 80 5.19 -1.20 -8.90
C ARG A 80 5.74 -0.96 -7.49
N GLN A 81 5.03 -0.19 -6.68
CA GLN A 81 5.41 0.07 -5.31
C GLN A 81 5.35 -1.18 -4.43
N GLY A 82 4.30 -2.00 -4.55
CA GLY A 82 4.22 -3.28 -3.84
C GLY A 82 5.38 -4.22 -4.17
N LEU A 83 5.76 -4.29 -5.45
CA LEU A 83 6.90 -5.10 -5.90
C LEU A 83 8.25 -4.50 -5.47
N TYR A 84 8.40 -3.18 -5.48
CA TYR A 84 9.58 -2.51 -4.93
C TYR A 84 9.76 -2.84 -3.45
N ASN A 85 8.68 -2.72 -2.66
CA ASN A 85 8.69 -3.06 -1.24
C ASN A 85 9.10 -4.53 -1.02
N PHE A 86 8.62 -5.43 -1.89
CA PHE A 86 9.04 -6.82 -1.86
C PHE A 86 10.55 -6.98 -2.10
N LEU A 87 11.10 -6.35 -3.13
CA LEU A 87 12.54 -6.38 -3.45
C LEU A 87 13.41 -5.76 -2.36
N THR A 88 12.90 -4.77 -1.63
CA THR A 88 13.61 -4.10 -0.54
C THR A 88 13.60 -4.95 0.74
N TYR A 89 12.45 -5.49 1.13
CA TYR A 89 12.31 -6.14 2.44
C TYR A 89 12.63 -7.63 2.44
N TYR A 90 12.28 -8.34 1.37
CA TYR A 90 12.43 -9.80 1.30
C TYR A 90 13.71 -10.23 0.60
N VAL A 91 14.25 -9.40 -0.29
CA VAL A 91 15.51 -9.69 -1.00
C VAL A 91 16.58 -8.71 -0.54
N ARG A 92 17.11 -8.89 0.68
CA ARG A 92 18.09 -7.97 1.27
C ARG A 92 19.48 -8.12 0.64
N PHE A 93 20.20 -7.01 0.53
CA PHE A 93 21.63 -7.01 0.25
C PHE A 93 22.39 -7.37 1.54
N ASN A 94 23.58 -7.97 1.41
CA ASN A 94 24.43 -8.22 2.57
C ASN A 94 25.14 -6.93 3.02
N ASN A 95 25.52 -6.07 2.07
CA ASN A 95 26.09 -4.74 2.30
C ASN A 95 25.04 -3.65 2.07
N GLN A 96 24.88 -2.77 3.05
CA GLN A 96 23.96 -1.63 3.03
C GLN A 96 24.36 -0.56 2.01
N GLU A 97 25.64 -0.42 1.66
CA GLU A 97 26.11 0.54 0.65
C GLU A 97 25.55 0.23 -0.75
N ASN A 98 25.42 -1.06 -1.09
CA ASN A 98 24.85 -1.49 -2.36
C ASN A 98 23.36 -1.14 -2.49
N PHE A 99 22.66 -1.04 -1.36
CA PHE A 99 21.28 -0.56 -1.34
C PHE A 99 21.19 0.94 -1.69
N ILE A 100 22.06 1.76 -1.10
CA ILE A 100 22.11 3.21 -1.36
C ILE A 100 22.43 3.47 -2.83
N ILE A 101 23.43 2.76 -3.39
CA ILE A 101 23.81 2.87 -4.80
C ILE A 101 22.64 2.45 -5.71
N PHE A 102 21.93 1.37 -5.36
CA PHE A 102 20.77 0.90 -6.10
C PHE A 102 19.66 1.96 -6.15
N GLU A 103 19.32 2.60 -5.01
CA GLU A 103 18.31 3.66 -4.99
C GLU A 103 18.74 4.86 -5.86
N GLN A 104 19.98 5.32 -5.73
CA GLN A 104 20.51 6.42 -6.55
C GLN A 104 20.46 6.12 -8.06
N GLU A 105 20.70 4.88 -8.47
CA GLU A 105 20.62 4.49 -9.88
C GLU A 105 19.18 4.53 -10.43
N ILE A 106 18.19 4.15 -9.61
CA ILE A 106 16.78 4.26 -9.99
C ILE A 106 16.36 5.75 -10.07
N GLU A 107 16.88 6.62 -9.19
CA GLU A 107 16.58 8.07 -9.17
C GLU A 107 17.03 8.71 -10.47
N LYS A 108 18.28 8.43 -10.86
CA LYS A 108 18.89 8.90 -12.11
C LYS A 108 18.09 8.44 -13.33
N LYS A 109 17.64 7.18 -13.36
CA LYS A 109 16.83 6.64 -14.48
C LYS A 109 15.46 7.31 -14.60
N LEU A 110 14.84 7.71 -13.50
CA LEU A 110 13.52 8.34 -13.50
C LEU A 110 13.57 9.85 -13.73
N GLY A 111 14.75 10.47 -13.64
CA GLY A 111 14.92 11.91 -13.83
C GLY A 111 14.18 12.76 -12.79
N ARG A 112 13.92 12.21 -11.59
CA ARG A 112 13.22 12.87 -10.48
C ARG A 112 14.04 12.73 -9.19
N ASN A 113 14.07 13.79 -8.37
CA ASN A 113 14.75 13.81 -7.07
C ASN A 113 14.03 13.01 -5.96
N SER A 114 12.88 12.41 -6.24
CA SER A 114 12.29 11.43 -5.33
C SER A 114 11.81 10.21 -6.10
N ILE A 115 12.52 9.10 -5.94
CA ILE A 115 11.83 7.81 -5.86
C ILE A 115 11.00 7.92 -4.60
N MET A 116 9.69 7.72 -4.68
CA MET A 116 8.91 7.48 -3.47
C MET A 116 9.37 6.14 -2.87
N GLY A 117 10.43 6.22 -2.06
CA GLY A 117 11.00 5.12 -1.32
C GLY A 117 10.03 4.64 -0.24
N THR A 118 10.35 3.48 0.31
CA THR A 118 9.54 2.79 1.33
C THR A 118 9.34 3.62 2.60
N HIS A 119 10.31 4.45 2.96
CA HIS A 119 10.23 5.33 4.12
C HIS A 119 9.24 6.48 3.91
N GLU A 120 9.33 7.15 2.76
CA GLU A 120 8.42 8.24 2.39
C GLU A 120 6.98 7.74 2.19
N TYR A 121 6.80 6.51 1.68
CA TYR A 121 5.47 5.89 1.61
C TYR A 121 4.89 5.54 2.98
N LEU A 122 5.69 4.99 3.90
CA LEU A 122 5.21 4.68 5.26
C LEU A 122 4.87 5.97 6.01
N LEU A 123 5.66 7.04 5.83
CA LEU A 123 5.38 8.37 6.36
C LEU A 123 4.11 8.98 5.75
N ASP A 124 3.97 9.01 4.41
CA ASP A 124 2.78 9.52 3.72
C ASP A 124 1.51 8.75 4.09
N LYS A 125 1.63 7.42 4.23
CA LYS A 125 0.53 6.56 4.70
C LYS A 125 0.16 6.89 6.15
N ALA A 126 1.14 6.97 7.05
CA ALA A 126 0.92 7.31 8.45
C ALA A 126 0.32 8.72 8.62
N GLU A 127 0.79 9.69 7.84
CA GLU A 127 0.28 11.07 7.83
C GLU A 127 -1.17 11.11 7.33
N LYS A 128 -1.48 10.45 6.21
CA LYS A 128 -2.85 10.36 5.68
C LYS A 128 -3.81 9.66 6.63
N GLU A 129 -3.38 8.56 7.26
CA GLU A 129 -4.17 7.85 8.27
C GLU A 129 -4.37 8.71 9.53
N GLY A 130 -3.34 9.44 9.97
CA GLY A 130 -3.41 10.39 11.08
C GLY A 130 -4.39 11.53 10.82
N ILE A 131 -4.31 12.18 9.65
CA ILE A 131 -5.22 13.26 9.24
C ILE A 131 -6.66 12.73 9.10
N ALA A 132 -6.85 11.51 8.60
CA ALA A 132 -8.17 10.90 8.49
C ALA A 132 -8.80 10.64 9.86
N LYS A 133 -8.03 10.07 10.81
CA LYS A 133 -8.48 9.85 12.19
C LYS A 133 -8.77 11.18 12.90
N GLY A 134 -7.88 12.15 12.79
CA GLY A 134 -8.05 13.49 13.37
C GLY A 134 -9.33 14.18 12.88
N ARG A 135 -9.62 14.15 11.58
CA ARG A 135 -10.86 14.71 11.02
C ARG A 135 -12.13 13.98 11.49
N LEU A 136 -12.06 12.68 11.72
CA LEU A 136 -13.19 11.91 12.26
C LEU A 136 -13.44 12.26 13.73
N GLU A 137 -12.38 12.35 14.53
CA GLU A 137 -12.46 12.75 15.95
C GLU A 137 -12.97 14.19 16.10
N GLU A 138 -12.47 15.12 15.30
CA GLU A 138 -12.92 16.52 15.30
C GLU A 138 -14.41 16.62 14.92
N ARG A 139 -14.85 15.90 13.88
CA ARG A 139 -16.28 15.82 13.52
C ARG A 139 -17.13 15.21 14.62
N ALA A 140 -16.63 14.22 15.35
CA ALA A 140 -17.34 13.62 16.48
C ALA A 140 -17.46 14.61 17.64
N LYS A 141 -16.37 15.31 17.99
CA LYS A 141 -16.36 16.35 19.03
C LYS A 141 -17.32 17.50 18.68
N LEU A 142 -17.30 18.00 17.44
CA LEU A 142 -18.21 19.05 16.98
C LEU A 142 -19.68 18.64 17.05
N LYS A 143 -20.00 17.36 16.77
CA LYS A 143 -21.38 16.85 16.91
C LYS A 143 -21.83 16.84 18.37
N VAL A 144 -20.96 16.38 19.28
CA VAL A 144 -21.25 16.36 20.72
C VAL A 144 -21.41 17.78 21.25
N GLU A 145 -20.54 18.71 20.84
CA GLU A 145 -20.60 20.10 21.26
C GLU A 145 -21.87 20.80 20.75
N LYS A 146 -22.27 20.56 19.48
CA LYS A 146 -23.55 21.05 18.96
C LYS A 146 -24.75 20.50 19.73
N GLN A 147 -24.77 19.20 20.02
CA GLN A 147 -25.84 18.59 20.80
C GLN A 147 -25.94 19.18 22.21
N LYS A 148 -24.80 19.44 22.87
CA LYS A 148 -24.78 20.10 24.18
C LYS A 148 -25.32 21.53 24.11
N ALA A 149 -24.90 22.31 23.10
CA ALA A 149 -25.39 23.67 22.93
C ALA A 149 -26.90 23.73 22.59
N GLU A 150 -27.41 22.76 21.83
CA GLU A 150 -28.85 22.62 21.56
C GLU A 150 -29.61 22.23 22.84
N HIS A 151 -29.04 21.34 23.65
CA HIS A 151 -29.62 20.92 24.93
C HIS A 151 -29.67 22.07 25.96
N GLU A 152 -28.61 22.89 26.05
CA GLU A 152 -28.59 24.07 26.92
C GLU A 152 -29.63 25.11 26.52
N LYS A 153 -29.83 25.32 25.20
CA LYS A 153 -30.91 26.19 24.69
C LYS A 153 -32.28 25.62 25.00
N ALA A 154 -32.48 24.31 24.88
CA ALA A 154 -33.73 23.66 25.25
C ALA A 154 -34.04 23.84 26.75
N ILE A 155 -33.02 23.76 27.61
CA ILE A 155 -33.14 24.01 29.05
C ILE A 155 -33.55 25.47 29.34
N SER A 156 -32.89 26.45 28.71
CA SER A 156 -33.24 27.86 28.95
C SER A 156 -34.67 28.19 28.52
N VAL A 157 -35.11 27.63 27.38
CA VAL A 157 -36.49 27.79 26.89
C VAL A 157 -37.49 27.11 27.82
N ALA A 158 -37.18 25.91 28.32
CA ALA A 158 -38.03 25.21 29.29
C ALA A 158 -38.20 26.00 30.61
N LEU A 159 -37.13 26.64 31.10
CA LEU A 159 -37.19 27.51 32.28
C LEU A 159 -38.10 28.72 32.07
N GLU A 160 -38.05 29.35 30.90
CA GLU A 160 -38.96 30.45 30.55
C GLU A 160 -40.41 29.99 30.48
N PHE A 161 -40.68 28.84 29.85
CA PHE A 161 -42.03 28.27 29.80
C PHE A 161 -42.56 27.86 31.18
N LYS A 162 -41.70 27.38 32.08
CA LYS A 162 -42.06 27.07 33.47
C LYS A 162 -42.46 28.34 34.23
N LYS A 163 -41.74 29.46 34.04
CA LYS A 163 -42.10 30.76 34.62
C LYS A 163 -43.43 31.32 34.09
N MET A 164 -43.78 30.99 32.85
CA MET A 164 -45.07 31.38 32.24
C MET A 164 -46.25 30.47 32.64
N GLY A 165 -46.01 29.41 33.42
CA GLY A 165 -47.06 28.55 33.97
C GLY A 165 -47.64 27.53 32.99
N LEU A 166 -46.88 27.16 31.95
CA LEU A 166 -47.30 26.13 30.98
C LEU A 166 -47.27 24.73 31.61
N PRO A 167 -48.17 23.81 31.20
CA PRO A 167 -48.17 22.43 31.67
C PRO A 167 -46.85 21.72 31.34
N ILE A 168 -46.29 21.00 32.32
CA ILE A 168 -44.99 20.30 32.21
C ILE A 168 -44.95 19.34 31.00
N ALA A 169 -46.07 18.66 30.73
CA ALA A 169 -46.19 17.75 29.60
C ALA A 169 -46.05 18.44 28.23
N ASP A 170 -46.57 19.66 28.09
CA ASP A 170 -46.48 20.43 26.86
C ASP A 170 -45.09 21.05 26.67
N ILE A 171 -44.42 21.43 27.77
CA ILE A 171 -43.04 21.91 27.76
C ILE A 171 -42.09 20.80 27.30
N ALA A 172 -42.19 19.60 27.89
CA ALA A 172 -41.36 18.46 27.51
C ALA A 172 -41.53 18.10 26.02
N LYS A 173 -42.78 18.14 25.52
CA LYS A 173 -43.08 17.89 24.11
C LYS A 173 -42.56 18.98 23.18
N GLY A 174 -42.56 20.24 23.61
CA GLY A 174 -42.11 21.39 22.82
C GLY A 174 -40.58 21.57 22.76
N THR A 175 -39.86 21.21 23.82
CA THR A 175 -38.39 21.36 23.91
C THR A 175 -37.62 20.09 23.63
N GLY A 176 -38.28 18.93 23.61
CA GLY A 176 -37.65 17.63 23.41
C GLY A 176 -36.89 17.10 24.64
N LEU A 177 -37.06 17.73 25.81
CA LEU A 177 -36.54 17.26 27.09
C LEU A 177 -37.44 16.18 27.70
N SER A 178 -36.88 15.36 28.59
CA SER A 178 -37.69 14.39 29.35
C SER A 178 -38.52 15.08 30.43
N ILE A 179 -39.65 14.48 30.80
CA ILE A 179 -40.55 15.02 31.84
C ILE A 179 -39.80 15.17 33.18
N GLU A 180 -38.94 14.22 33.51
CA GLU A 180 -38.10 14.23 34.72
C GLU A 180 -37.08 15.38 34.73
N GLU A 181 -36.51 15.74 33.58
CA GLU A 181 -35.60 16.87 33.44
C GLU A 181 -36.33 18.20 33.63
N VAL A 182 -37.54 18.34 33.09
CA VAL A 182 -38.36 19.56 33.25
C VAL A 182 -38.88 19.73 34.69
N GLU A 183 -39.15 18.63 35.40
CA GLU A 183 -39.52 18.66 36.82
C GLU A 183 -38.36 19.14 37.72
N LYS A 184 -37.12 18.72 37.41
CA LYS A 184 -35.90 19.06 38.18
C LYS A 184 -35.37 20.48 37.93
N LEU A 185 -35.75 21.13 36.83
CA LEU A 185 -35.39 22.52 36.50
C LEU A 185 -36.07 23.55 37.39
#